data_AF-A0AAW1T6W7-F1
#
_entry.id   AF-A0AAW1T6W7-F1
#
_cell.length_a   1.000
_cell.length_b   1.000
_cell.length_c   1.000
_cell.angle_alpha   90.00
_cell.angle_beta   90.00
_cell.angle_gamma   90.00
#
_symmetry.space_group_name_H-M   'P 1'
#
loop_
_entity.id
_entity.type
_entity.pdbx_description
1 polymer ?
#
loop_
_entity_poly.entity_id
_entity_poly.type
_entity_poly.pdbx_seq_one_letter_code
_entity_poly.pdbx_strand_id
1 'polypeptide(L)'
;MQQILSFLKLNAPTPTDATRVQQVWQSTGTGLMLTERLANTPPQLAPPLIQSLCEEIHWALEDEPTQAARDAYNFNAYLVVSRVYEDEDEAGMGSSKATGKQPKKPPAGPKKVVYARPEDEYFHKQAEWSYIFPVANRATEKDELRQLRIVMCLKPAKLKLARKELDKVVGNPVAALAAA
;
A
#
# COMPACT_ATOMS: atom_id res chain seq x y z
N MET A 1 18.15 8.49 3.03
CA MET A 1 17.32 8.23 1.83
C MET A 1 17.84 7.07 0.97
N GLN A 2 19.12 7.05 0.54
CA GLN A 2 19.65 5.97 -0.33
C GLN A 2 19.50 4.55 0.25
N GLN A 3 19.58 4.39 1.56
CA GLN A 3 19.37 3.10 2.23
C GLN A 3 17.96 2.52 1.99
N ILE A 4 16.92 3.37 1.93
CA ILE A 4 15.54 2.94 1.68
C ILE A 4 15.41 2.43 0.25
N LEU A 5 15.93 3.17 -0.73
CA LEU A 5 15.93 2.71 -2.13
C LEU A 5 16.66 1.37 -2.28
N SER A 6 17.85 1.24 -1.71
CA SER A 6 18.61 -0.02 -1.72
C SER A 6 17.80 -1.16 -1.11
N PHE A 7 17.12 -0.91 0.01
CA PHE A 7 16.25 -1.89 0.67
C PHE A 7 15.07 -2.29 -0.21
N LEU A 8 14.35 -1.34 -0.81
CA LEU A 8 13.20 -1.61 -1.67
C LEU A 8 13.59 -2.38 -2.93
N LYS A 9 14.75 -2.07 -3.52
CA LYS A 9 15.31 -2.80 -4.67
C LYS A 9 15.75 -4.21 -4.32
N LEU A 10 16.43 -4.38 -3.19
CA LEU A 10 16.93 -5.69 -2.75
C LEU A 10 15.78 -6.68 -2.53
N ASN A 11 14.64 -6.19 -2.05
CA ASN A 11 13.46 -7.00 -1.78
C ASN A 11 12.46 -7.06 -2.96
N ALA A 12 12.78 -6.47 -4.11
CA ALA A 12 11.92 -6.55 -5.28
C ALA A 12 11.88 -8.00 -5.82
N PRO A 13 10.70 -8.60 -6.08
CA PRO A 13 10.60 -9.99 -6.53
C PRO A 13 11.22 -10.23 -7.91
N THR A 14 11.20 -9.21 -8.78
CA THR A 14 11.73 -9.29 -10.13
C THR A 14 12.70 -8.15 -10.41
N PRO A 15 13.67 -8.32 -11.34
CA PRO A 15 14.53 -7.24 -11.79
C PRO A 15 13.74 -6.06 -12.35
N THR A 16 12.61 -6.32 -13.02
CA THR A 16 11.71 -5.29 -13.53
C THR A 16 11.14 -4.42 -12.42
N ASP A 17 10.73 -5.01 -11.29
CA ASP A 17 10.23 -4.25 -10.14
C ASP A 17 11.33 -3.42 -9.48
N ALA A 18 12.56 -3.95 -9.40
CA ALA A 18 13.73 -3.20 -8.93
C ALA A 18 14.04 -1.99 -9.83
N THR A 19 13.89 -2.13 -11.15
CA THR A 19 14.04 -1.02 -12.09
C THR A 19 12.91 0.00 -11.95
N ARG A 20 11.65 -0.46 -11.82
CA ARG A 20 10.48 0.42 -11.64
C ARG A 20 10.61 1.30 -10.41
N VAL A 21 10.96 0.71 -9.25
CA VAL A 21 11.14 1.49 -8.02
C VAL A 21 12.30 2.47 -8.13
N GLN A 22 13.41 2.08 -8.76
CA GLN A 22 14.53 2.98 -8.99
C GLN A 22 14.16 4.17 -9.89
N GLN A 23 13.45 3.90 -10.99
CA GLN A 23 13.03 4.93 -11.93
C GLN A 23 12.10 5.94 -11.26
N VAL A 24 11.08 5.47 -10.53
CA VAL A 24 10.16 6.35 -9.81
C VAL A 24 10.88 7.11 -8.71
N TRP A 25 11.78 6.47 -7.94
CA TRP A 25 12.56 7.14 -6.90
C TRP A 25 13.43 8.28 -7.44
N GLN A 26 14.01 8.10 -8.63
CA GLN A 26 14.87 9.10 -9.27
C GLN A 26 14.08 10.16 -10.08
N SER A 27 12.78 9.96 -10.27
CA SER A 27 11.93 10.92 -10.98
C SER A 27 11.68 12.17 -10.14
N THR A 28 11.57 13.32 -10.80
CA THR A 28 11.23 14.58 -10.14
C THR A 28 9.80 14.56 -9.62
N GLY A 29 9.59 15.10 -8.42
CA GLY A 29 8.28 15.13 -7.77
C GLY A 29 7.79 13.75 -7.33
N THR A 30 8.67 12.87 -6.85
CA THR A 30 8.22 11.63 -6.21
C THR A 30 8.10 11.80 -4.70
N GLY A 31 6.88 11.63 -4.18
CA GLY A 31 6.61 11.59 -2.73
C GLY A 31 6.73 10.17 -2.19
N LEU A 32 7.50 9.96 -1.12
CA LEU A 32 7.49 8.70 -0.38
C LEU A 32 6.41 8.75 0.70
N MET A 33 5.36 7.94 0.54
CA MET A 33 4.28 7.85 1.52
C MET A 33 4.46 6.58 2.36
N LEU A 34 4.74 6.77 3.65
CA LEU A 34 4.78 5.70 4.63
C LEU A 34 3.50 5.74 5.44
N THR A 35 2.70 4.68 5.33
CA THR A 35 1.47 4.56 6.10
C THR A 35 1.57 3.38 7.04
N GLU A 36 1.45 3.63 8.35
CA GLU A 36 1.40 2.61 9.40
C GLU A 36 0.47 3.12 10.53
N ARG A 37 -0.24 2.20 11.18
CA ARG A 37 -1.04 2.50 12.39
C ARG A 37 -1.07 1.28 13.30
N LEU A 38 -1.38 1.50 14.59
CA LEU A 38 -1.58 0.40 15.52
C LEU A 38 -2.84 -0.39 15.13
N ALA A 39 -2.86 -1.70 15.41
CA ALA A 39 -3.96 -2.58 15.03
C ALA A 39 -5.29 -2.21 15.72
N ASN A 40 -5.23 -1.54 16.86
CA ASN A 40 -6.39 -1.07 17.62
C ASN A 40 -6.90 0.31 17.17
N THR A 41 -6.27 0.95 16.18
CA THR A 41 -6.72 2.24 15.64
C THR A 41 -7.99 2.03 14.78
N PRO A 42 -9.10 2.72 15.07
CA PRO A 42 -10.34 2.58 14.30
C PRO A 42 -10.14 2.93 12.81
N PRO A 43 -10.71 2.15 11.88
CA PRO A 43 -10.57 2.41 10.44
C PRO A 43 -11.18 3.75 10.01
N GLN A 44 -12.16 4.28 10.76
CA GLN A 44 -12.83 5.56 10.48
C GLN A 44 -11.90 6.77 10.56
N LEU A 45 -10.71 6.61 11.14
CA LEU A 45 -9.69 7.67 11.18
C LEU A 45 -8.90 7.76 9.87
N ALA A 46 -8.82 6.70 9.07
CA ALA A 46 -8.04 6.74 7.82
C ALA A 46 -8.56 7.75 6.79
N PRO A 47 -9.86 7.80 6.46
CA PRO A 47 -10.39 8.77 5.51
C PRO A 47 -10.04 10.24 5.84
N PRO A 48 -10.32 10.75 7.06
CA PRO A 48 -9.96 12.13 7.40
C PRO A 48 -8.44 12.35 7.46
N LEU A 49 -7.64 11.38 7.94
CA LEU A 49 -6.18 11.52 7.96
C LEU A 49 -5.57 11.64 6.55
N ILE A 50 -6.03 10.81 5.61
CA ILE A 50 -5.58 10.85 4.22
C ILE A 50 -6.07 12.15 3.55
N GLN A 51 -7.29 12.60 3.86
CA GLN A 51 -7.80 13.88 3.39
C GLN A 51 -6.93 15.04 3.85
N SER A 52 -6.69 15.16 5.16
CA SER A 52 -5.87 16.25 5.72
C SER A 52 -4.46 16.24 5.13
N LEU A 53 -3.82 15.08 4.97
CA LEU A 53 -2.52 14.99 4.31
C LEU A 53 -2.57 15.52 2.86
N CYS A 54 -3.61 15.17 2.10
CA CYS A 54 -3.76 15.66 0.72
C CYS A 54 -4.02 17.17 0.66
N GLU A 55 -4.76 17.71 1.64
CA GLU A 55 -5.05 19.14 1.77
C GLU A 55 -3.79 19.92 2.15
N GLU A 56 -3.02 19.46 3.13
CA GLU A 56 -1.74 20.08 3.50
C GLU A 56 -0.77 20.14 2.32
N ILE A 57 -0.64 19.05 1.55
CA ILE A 57 0.18 19.05 0.33
C ILE A 57 -0.36 20.06 -0.68
N HIS A 58 -1.68 20.18 -0.82
CA HIS A 58 -2.29 21.12 -1.75
C HIS A 58 -2.07 22.57 -1.33
N TRP A 59 -2.25 22.89 -0.04
CA TRP A 59 -2.00 24.24 0.50
C TRP A 59 -0.53 24.62 0.37
N ALA A 60 0.39 23.68 0.57
CA ALA A 60 1.82 23.92 0.36
C ALA A 60 2.18 24.29 -1.09
N LEU A 61 1.36 23.89 -2.08
CA LEU A 61 1.53 24.34 -3.48
C LEU A 61 1.20 25.81 -3.69
N GLU A 62 0.50 26.46 -2.75
CA GLU A 62 0.04 27.84 -2.86
C GLU A 62 0.76 28.74 -1.85
N ASP A 63 0.86 28.29 -0.60
CA ASP A 63 1.26 29.08 0.56
C ASP A 63 2.79 29.16 0.76
N GLU A 64 3.56 28.24 0.19
CA GLU A 64 5.02 28.25 0.34
C GLU A 64 5.63 29.53 -0.30
N PRO A 65 6.57 30.20 0.39
CA PRO A 65 6.97 31.57 0.07
C PRO A 65 7.81 31.69 -1.21
N THR A 66 8.36 30.58 -1.70
CA THR A 66 9.20 30.55 -2.90
C THR A 66 8.69 29.54 -3.91
N GLN A 67 8.91 29.80 -5.20
CA GLN A 67 8.53 28.85 -6.26
C GLN A 67 9.22 27.50 -6.09
N ALA A 68 10.50 27.49 -5.69
CA ALA A 68 11.25 26.26 -5.45
C ALA A 68 10.64 25.43 -4.30
N ALA A 69 10.13 26.09 -3.24
CA ALA A 69 9.45 25.41 -2.15
C ALA A 69 8.09 24.85 -2.60
N ARG A 70 7.29 25.60 -3.35
CA ARG A 70 6.04 25.09 -3.96
C ARG A 70 6.30 23.88 -4.86
N ASP A 71 7.32 23.96 -5.72
CA ASP A 71 7.70 22.87 -6.63
C ASP A 71 8.13 21.59 -5.88
N ALA A 72 8.62 21.71 -4.65
CA ALA A 72 8.99 20.56 -3.82
C ALA A 72 7.79 19.70 -3.39
N TYR A 73 6.58 20.29 -3.32
CA TYR A 73 5.33 19.59 -3.03
C TYR A 73 4.54 19.18 -4.29
N ASN A 74 5.02 19.56 -5.48
CA ASN A 74 4.38 19.24 -6.75
C ASN A 74 4.69 17.80 -7.18
N PHE A 75 4.06 16.85 -6.48
CA PHE A 75 4.30 15.43 -6.69
C PHE A 75 3.63 14.91 -7.96
N ASN A 76 4.40 14.22 -8.80
CA ASN A 76 3.96 13.50 -10.00
C ASN A 76 3.62 12.02 -9.72
N ALA A 77 4.18 11.47 -8.63
CA ALA A 77 3.95 10.10 -8.20
C ALA A 77 4.13 9.97 -6.68
N TYR A 78 3.42 9.02 -6.09
CA TYR A 78 3.58 8.59 -4.72
C TYR A 78 4.07 7.15 -4.70
N LEU A 79 5.21 6.93 -4.07
CA LEU A 79 5.69 5.61 -3.73
C LEU A 79 5.18 5.27 -2.33
N VAL A 80 4.21 4.38 -2.25
CA VAL A 80 3.56 4.00 -1.00
C VAL A 80 4.14 2.70 -0.49
N VAL A 81 4.59 2.69 0.76
CA VAL A 81 5.03 1.46 1.44
C VAL A 81 4.10 1.18 2.60
N SER A 82 3.59 -0.05 2.62
CA SER A 82 2.52 -0.44 3.52
C SER A 82 2.66 -1.90 3.98
N ARG A 83 1.90 -2.26 5.02
CA ARG A 83 1.84 -3.60 5.60
C ARG A 83 0.62 -4.34 5.07
N VAL A 84 0.86 -5.54 4.55
CA VAL A 84 -0.19 -6.49 4.20
C VAL A 84 0.15 -7.86 4.80
N TYR A 85 -0.82 -8.75 4.76
CA TYR A 85 -0.72 -10.09 5.29
C TYR A 85 -1.05 -11.09 4.20
N GLU A 86 -0.52 -12.29 4.31
CA GLU A 86 -0.82 -13.41 3.43
C GLU A 86 -1.38 -14.54 4.28
N ASP A 87 -2.51 -15.09 3.84
CA ASP A 87 -3.14 -16.25 4.43
C ASP A 87 -2.56 -17.51 3.76
N GLU A 88 -1.89 -18.36 4.54
CA GLU A 88 -1.30 -19.61 4.04
C GLU A 88 -2.35 -20.75 3.98
N ASP A 89 -3.51 -20.62 4.66
CA ASP A 89 -4.47 -21.72 4.87
C ASP A 89 -5.50 -21.89 3.74
N GLU A 90 -5.74 -20.86 2.92
CA GLU A 90 -6.61 -20.98 1.72
C GLU A 90 -5.92 -21.70 0.55
N ALA A 91 -4.63 -22.02 0.66
CA ALA A 91 -3.95 -22.89 -0.32
C ALA A 91 -4.28 -24.38 -0.14
N GLY A 92 -5.09 -24.76 0.87
CA GLY A 92 -5.29 -26.16 1.28
C GLY A 92 -6.71 -26.61 1.63
N MET A 93 -7.71 -25.73 1.74
CA MET A 93 -9.08 -26.14 2.11
C MET A 93 -9.96 -26.43 0.90
N GLY A 94 -9.58 -27.48 0.18
CA GLY A 94 -10.34 -28.03 -0.93
C GLY A 94 -10.11 -29.53 -1.06
N SER A 95 -10.47 -30.33 -0.07
CA SER A 95 -10.99 -31.68 -0.32
C SER A 95 -11.50 -32.36 0.94
N SER A 96 -12.76 -32.74 0.85
CA SER A 96 -13.44 -33.76 1.63
C SER A 96 -12.60 -34.99 1.90
N LYS A 97 -12.85 -35.63 3.06
CA LYS A 97 -12.45 -36.98 3.44
C LYS A 97 -12.37 -37.94 2.23
N ALA A 98 -11.18 -38.40 1.89
CA ALA A 98 -10.99 -39.66 1.17
C ALA A 98 -9.60 -40.24 1.47
N THR A 99 -9.63 -41.52 1.81
CA THR A 99 -8.53 -42.43 2.13
C THR A 99 -7.41 -42.48 1.08
N GLY A 100 -6.16 -42.48 1.57
CA GLY A 100 -5.05 -43.28 1.04
C GLY A 100 -4.59 -43.03 -0.40
N LYS A 101 -3.63 -42.11 -0.57
CA LYS A 101 -2.44 -42.13 -1.47
C LYS A 101 -1.94 -40.68 -1.61
N GLN A 102 -0.64 -40.46 -1.44
CA GLN A 102 0.00 -39.13 -1.51
C GLN A 102 -0.39 -38.39 -2.81
N PRO A 103 -1.06 -37.22 -2.75
CA PRO A 103 -1.28 -36.42 -3.93
C PRO A 103 -0.08 -35.51 -4.17
N LYS A 104 0.36 -35.44 -5.44
CA LYS A 104 1.22 -34.34 -5.91
C LYS A 104 0.50 -33.03 -5.62
N LYS A 105 1.12 -32.13 -4.86
CA LYS A 105 0.59 -30.79 -4.59
C LYS A 105 0.20 -30.13 -5.92
N PRO A 106 -1.06 -29.69 -6.09
CA PRO A 106 -1.41 -28.87 -7.25
C PRO A 106 -0.58 -27.57 -7.21
N PRO A 107 -0.35 -26.91 -8.36
CA PRO A 107 0.29 -25.60 -8.37
C PRO A 107 -0.47 -24.67 -7.44
N ALA A 108 0.25 -24.04 -6.52
CA ALA A 108 -0.33 -23.12 -5.54
C ALA A 108 -1.16 -22.06 -6.27
N GLY A 109 -2.45 -21.95 -5.93
CA GLY A 109 -3.29 -20.87 -6.39
C GLY A 109 -2.73 -19.50 -5.97
N PRO A 110 -3.22 -18.40 -6.54
CA PRO A 110 -2.77 -17.06 -6.15
C PRO A 110 -3.04 -16.86 -4.66
N LYS A 111 -1.98 -16.64 -3.90
CA LYS A 111 -2.05 -16.42 -2.45
C LYS A 111 -2.85 -15.15 -2.16
N LYS A 112 -3.80 -15.24 -1.22
CA LYS A 112 -4.74 -14.14 -0.93
C LYS A 112 -4.07 -13.07 -0.06
N VAL A 113 -4.00 -11.85 -0.58
CA VAL A 113 -3.52 -10.69 0.17
C VAL A 113 -4.63 -10.23 1.12
N VAL A 114 -4.32 -10.21 2.41
CA VAL A 114 -5.18 -9.69 3.47
C VAL A 114 -4.70 -8.29 3.84
N TYR A 115 -5.59 -7.31 3.70
CA TYR A 115 -5.32 -5.92 4.06
C TYR A 115 -5.72 -5.69 5.50
N ALA A 116 -4.73 -5.44 6.37
CA ALA A 116 -5.02 -5.04 7.76
C ALA A 116 -5.72 -3.68 7.83
N ARG A 117 -5.63 -2.89 6.77
CA ARG A 117 -6.21 -1.56 6.71
C ARG A 117 -6.93 -1.39 5.38
N PRO A 118 -8.22 -1.01 5.40
CA PRO A 118 -9.03 -0.93 4.19
C PRO A 118 -8.46 0.08 3.19
N GLU A 119 -7.83 1.17 3.64
CA GLU A 119 -7.21 2.16 2.75
C GLU A 119 -6.18 1.57 1.79
N ASP A 120 -5.41 0.57 2.25
CA ASP A 120 -4.37 -0.07 1.44
C ASP A 120 -4.96 -0.87 0.28
N GLU A 121 -6.17 -1.42 0.45
CA GLU A 121 -6.88 -2.10 -0.61
C GLU A 121 -7.24 -1.14 -1.75
N TYR A 122 -7.75 0.04 -1.42
CA TYR A 122 -8.10 1.07 -2.41
C TYR A 122 -6.86 1.67 -3.06
N PHE A 123 -5.77 1.86 -2.30
CA PHE A 123 -4.49 2.27 -2.88
C PHE A 123 -3.97 1.22 -3.86
N HIS A 124 -4.03 -0.06 -3.50
CA HIS A 124 -3.57 -1.14 -4.37
C HIS A 124 -4.41 -1.24 -5.65
N LYS A 125 -5.75 -1.10 -5.56
CA LYS A 125 -6.64 -1.09 -6.73
C LYS A 125 -6.33 0.02 -7.74
N GLN A 126 -5.86 1.17 -7.26
CA GLN A 126 -5.58 2.35 -8.09
C GLN A 126 -4.09 2.50 -8.46
N ALA A 127 -3.23 1.58 -8.01
CA ALA A 127 -1.80 1.60 -8.29
C ALA A 127 -1.50 1.34 -9.76
N GLU A 128 -0.52 2.06 -10.32
CA GLU A 128 -0.01 1.80 -11.67
C GLU A 128 0.77 0.47 -11.71
N TRP A 129 1.48 0.18 -10.63
CA TRP A 129 2.15 -1.08 -10.38
C TRP A 129 2.33 -1.25 -8.88
N SER A 130 2.47 -2.50 -8.47
CA SER A 130 2.78 -2.88 -7.10
C SER A 130 3.64 -4.14 -7.08
N TYR A 131 4.34 -4.34 -5.97
CA TYR A 131 4.96 -5.62 -5.66
C TYR A 131 4.94 -5.87 -4.16
N ILE A 132 4.99 -7.13 -3.77
CA ILE A 132 4.93 -7.57 -2.39
C ILE A 132 6.19 -8.37 -2.07
N PHE A 133 6.73 -8.18 -0.87
CA PHE A 133 7.89 -8.94 -0.39
C PHE A 133 7.75 -9.31 1.09
N PRO A 134 8.34 -10.43 1.52
CA PRO A 134 8.27 -10.86 2.91
C PRO A 134 9.13 -9.99 3.82
N VAL A 135 8.68 -9.78 5.05
CA VAL A 135 9.50 -9.16 6.09
C VAL A 135 10.48 -10.22 6.63
N ALA A 136 11.78 -9.95 6.53
CA ALA A 136 12.82 -10.86 7.03
C ALA A 136 12.70 -11.06 8.56
N ASN A 137 13.10 -12.24 9.03
CA ASN A 137 13.23 -12.60 10.46
C ASN A 137 11.94 -12.62 11.30
N ARG A 138 10.77 -12.81 10.68
CA ARG A 138 9.56 -13.14 11.42
C ARG A 138 9.16 -14.58 11.14
N ALA A 139 9.49 -15.49 12.06
CA ALA A 139 8.86 -16.81 12.06
C ALA A 139 7.34 -16.57 12.18
N THR A 140 6.59 -17.10 11.22
CA THR A 140 5.13 -17.09 11.29
C THR A 140 4.75 -18.43 11.92
N GLU A 141 4.04 -18.39 13.05
CA GLU A 141 3.58 -19.62 13.67
C GLU A 141 2.47 -20.26 12.83
N LYS A 142 2.21 -21.54 13.09
CA LYS A 142 1.11 -22.25 12.44
C LYS A 142 -0.21 -21.57 12.84
N ASP A 143 -1.05 -21.24 11.86
CA ASP A 143 -2.31 -20.49 11.99
C ASP A 143 -2.16 -18.95 12.15
N GLU A 144 -0.96 -18.39 12.01
CA GLU A 144 -0.76 -16.93 11.92
C GLU A 144 -0.66 -16.42 10.48
N LEU A 145 -1.23 -15.26 10.21
CA LEU A 145 -1.07 -14.60 8.91
C LEU A 145 0.38 -14.12 8.74
N ARG A 146 1.01 -14.49 7.63
CA ARG A 146 2.37 -14.08 7.32
C ARG A 146 2.43 -12.59 7.00
N GLN A 147 3.21 -11.82 7.77
CA GLN A 147 3.37 -10.39 7.49
C GLN A 147 4.27 -10.16 6.28
N LEU A 148 3.78 -9.34 5.35
CA LEU A 148 4.48 -8.87 4.16
C LEU A 148 4.55 -7.34 4.13
N ARG A 149 5.31 -6.82 3.16
CA ARG A 149 5.31 -5.42 2.76
C ARG A 149 4.85 -5.31 1.33
N ILE A 150 3.97 -4.35 1.07
CA ILE A 150 3.57 -3.97 -0.28
C ILE A 150 4.17 -2.61 -0.61
N VAL A 151 4.67 -2.50 -1.84
CA VAL A 151 5.12 -1.25 -2.45
C VAL A 151 4.17 -0.95 -3.60
N MET A 152 3.65 0.27 -3.65
CA MET A 152 2.69 0.70 -4.67
C MET A 152 3.14 2.03 -5.26
N CYS A 153 2.98 2.21 -6.58
CA CYS A 153 3.14 3.50 -7.22
C CYS A 153 1.77 4.06 -7.60
N LEU A 154 1.44 5.25 -7.11
CA LEU A 154 0.20 5.94 -7.42
C LEU A 154 0.46 7.31 -8.04
N LYS A 155 -0.34 7.67 -9.05
CA LYS A 155 -0.44 9.07 -9.50
C LYS A 155 -1.31 9.89 -8.53
N PRO A 156 -1.11 11.21 -8.40
CA PRO A 156 -1.93 12.06 -7.54
C PRO A 156 -3.44 11.95 -7.82
N ALA A 157 -3.84 11.89 -9.09
CA ALA A 157 -5.25 11.71 -9.47
C ALA A 157 -5.82 10.37 -8.98
N LYS A 158 -5.01 9.31 -9.00
CA LYS A 158 -5.38 7.96 -8.53
C LYS A 158 -5.47 7.88 -7.02
N LEU A 159 -4.58 8.59 -6.30
CA LEU A 159 -4.67 8.74 -4.85
C LEU A 159 -5.97 9.44 -4.44
N LYS A 160 -6.35 10.54 -5.12
CA LYS A 160 -7.63 11.23 -4.89
C LYS A 160 -8.83 10.32 -5.15
N LEU A 161 -8.77 9.46 -6.17
CA LEU A 161 -9.82 8.50 -6.47
C LEU A 161 -9.93 7.42 -5.38
N ALA A 162 -8.81 6.80 -4.98
CA ALA A 162 -8.78 5.81 -3.91
C ALA A 162 -9.35 6.36 -2.59
N ARG A 163 -9.02 7.61 -2.25
CA ARG A 163 -9.59 8.31 -1.08
C ARG A 163 -11.12 8.43 -1.18
N LYS A 164 -11.64 8.87 -2.34
CA LYS A 164 -13.10 8.99 -2.55
C LYS A 164 -13.82 7.65 -2.51
N GLU A 165 -13.17 6.56 -2.92
CA GLU A 165 -13.74 5.21 -2.80
C GLU A 165 -13.76 4.75 -1.33
N LEU A 166 -12.67 5.02 -0.59
CA LEU A 166 -12.60 4.76 0.84
C LEU A 166 -13.68 5.52 1.63
N ASP A 167 -13.89 6.81 1.32
CA ASP A 167 -14.94 7.65 1.95
C ASP A 167 -16.33 7.00 1.85
N LYS A 168 -16.64 6.32 0.74
CA LYS A 168 -17.96 5.69 0.51
C LYS A 168 -18.19 4.46 1.38
N VAL A 169 -17.13 3.76 1.77
CA VAL A 169 -17.21 2.49 2.49
C VAL A 169 -17.05 2.68 3.98
N VAL A 170 -16.12 3.55 4.39
CA VAL A 170 -15.80 3.77 5.80
C VAL A 170 -16.53 5.00 6.37
N GLY A 171 -16.95 5.92 5.50
CA GLY A 171 -17.49 7.23 5.88
C GLY A 171 -16.39 8.24 6.19
N ASN A 172 -16.64 9.51 5.88
CA ASN A 172 -15.71 10.60 6.19
C ASN A 172 -16.48 11.83 6.70
N PRO A 173 -16.47 12.09 8.03
CA PRO A 173 -17.23 13.19 8.61
C PRO A 173 -16.67 14.56 8.21
N VAL A 174 -15.37 14.65 7.90
CA VAL A 174 -14.71 15.92 7.51
C VAL A 174 -15.07 16.31 6.08
N ALA A 175 -15.24 15.33 5.18
CA ALA A 175 -15.70 15.58 3.81
C ALA A 175 -17.12 16.17 3.76
N ALA A 176 -17.99 15.83 4.72
CA ALA A 176 -19.34 16.37 4.82
C ALA A 176 -19.36 17.84 5.29
N LEU A 177 -18.38 18.26 6.10
CA LEU A 177 -18.23 19.63 6.58
C LEU A 177 -17.69 20.59 5.51
N ALA A 178 -16.87 20.11 4.58
CA ALA A 178 -16.31 20.93 3.49
C ALA A 178 -17.28 21.18 2.33
N ALA A 179 -18.43 20.48 2.31
CA ALA A 179 -19.47 20.60 1.27
C ALA A 179 -20.70 21.41 1.73
N ALA A 180 -20.67 21.94 2.95
CA ALA A 180 -21.71 22.81 3.55
C ALA A 180 -21.20 24.25 3.63
#